data_AF-F3FRL5-F1
#
_entry.id   AF-F3FRL5-F1
#
_cell.length_a   1.000
_cell.length_b   1.000
_cell.length_c   1.000
_cell.angle_alpha   90.00
_cell.angle_beta   90.00
_cell.angle_gamma   90.00
#
_symmetry.space_group_name_H-M   'P 1'
#
loop_
_entity.id
_entity.type
_entity.pdbx_description
1 polymer ?
#
loop_
_entity_poly.entity_id
_entity_poly.type
_entity_poly.pdbx_seq_one_letter_code
_entity_poly.pdbx_strand_id
1 'polypeptide(L)'
;MSEFLNDLSLADLTAPINGGSGEDLSFSTLFDQVKEARRADPDYLTQGDWQTDLKSSDWEQTITLAAQGLAEQSKDLMLVAWLSEALAHKYHFVGITFGLTVAERILQTFWDDLYPSLEDGVEERAARLAWL
;
A
#
# COMPACT_ATOMS: atom_id res chain seq x y z
N MET A 1 15.62 -12.57 -5.65
CA MET A 1 14.23 -12.66 -5.12
C MET A 1 13.30 -12.91 -6.30
N SER A 2 12.09 -13.42 -6.06
CA SER A 2 11.13 -13.67 -7.14
C SER A 2 10.67 -12.34 -7.75
N GLU A 3 10.66 -12.23 -9.08
CA GLU A 3 10.08 -11.08 -9.79
C GLU A 3 8.54 -11.08 -9.72
N PHE A 4 7.93 -12.17 -9.26
CA PHE A 4 6.48 -12.33 -9.19
C PHE A 4 6.01 -12.86 -7.83
N LEU A 5 4.82 -12.43 -7.41
CA LEU A 5 4.05 -13.03 -6.31
C LEU A 5 2.58 -13.14 -6.74
N ASN A 6 2.17 -14.34 -7.14
CA ASN A 6 0.92 -14.57 -7.86
C ASN A 6 0.81 -13.65 -9.08
N ASP A 7 -0.22 -12.82 -9.15
CA ASP A 7 -0.48 -11.90 -10.25
C ASP A 7 0.29 -10.57 -10.13
N LEU A 8 1.06 -10.38 -9.05
CA LEU A 8 1.88 -9.19 -8.86
C LEU A 8 3.24 -9.34 -9.54
N SER A 9 3.58 -8.36 -10.37
CA SER A 9 4.87 -8.21 -11.04
C SER A 9 5.67 -7.12 -10.37
N LEU A 10 6.86 -7.45 -9.87
CA LEU A 10 7.77 -6.46 -9.27
C LEU A 10 8.14 -5.37 -10.28
N ALA A 11 8.36 -5.76 -11.54
CA ALA A 11 8.68 -4.84 -12.62
C ALA A 11 7.55 -3.82 -12.86
N ASP A 12 6.29 -4.26 -12.87
CA ASP A 12 5.16 -3.37 -13.16
C ASP A 12 4.88 -2.42 -11.99
N LEU A 13 4.94 -2.93 -10.75
CA LEU A 13 4.78 -2.09 -9.55
C LEU A 13 5.84 -1.00 -9.43
N THR A 14 7.03 -1.24 -9.99
CA THR A 14 8.20 -0.36 -9.86
C THR A 14 8.58 0.33 -11.18
N ALA A 15 7.79 0.18 -12.24
CA ALA A 15 7.99 0.89 -13.50
C ALA A 15 7.62 2.38 -13.36
N PRO A 16 8.33 3.31 -14.00
CA PRO A 16 7.98 4.73 -13.96
C PRO A 16 6.57 5.01 -14.51
N ILE A 17 5.85 5.94 -13.89
CA ILE A 17 4.53 6.41 -14.34
C ILE A 17 4.73 7.70 -15.13
N ASN A 18 4.44 7.67 -16.43
CA ASN A 18 4.70 8.78 -17.34
C ASN A 18 6.13 9.35 -17.27
N GLY A 19 7.11 8.49 -16.95
CA GLY A 19 8.52 8.85 -16.82
C GLY A 19 8.97 9.33 -15.44
N GLY A 20 8.08 9.36 -14.44
CA GLY A 20 8.42 9.73 -13.06
C GLY A 20 7.55 9.01 -12.03
N SER A 21 7.24 9.71 -10.94
CA SER A 21 6.52 9.16 -9.79
C SER A 21 4.99 9.27 -9.81
N GLY A 22 4.39 9.87 -10.85
CA GLY A 22 2.93 10.03 -10.94
C GLY A 22 2.41 11.27 -10.19
N GLU A 23 1.35 11.11 -9.37
CA GLU A 23 0.71 12.21 -8.64
C GLU A 23 0.54 11.96 -7.13
N ASP A 24 0.29 13.00 -6.34
CA ASP A 24 -0.02 12.88 -4.91
C ASP A 24 -1.45 12.37 -4.71
N LEU A 25 -1.58 11.25 -3.99
CA LEU A 25 -2.86 10.59 -3.75
C LEU A 25 -3.45 10.84 -2.36
N SER A 26 -2.87 11.73 -1.55
CA SER A 26 -3.25 11.96 -0.15
C SER A 26 -4.74 12.25 0.08
N PHE A 27 -5.42 12.85 -0.92
CA PHE A 27 -6.86 13.16 -0.89
C PHE A 27 -7.65 12.44 -2.00
N SER A 28 -7.07 11.40 -2.59
CA SER A 28 -7.70 10.64 -3.68
C SER A 28 -8.77 9.68 -3.15
N THR A 29 -9.75 9.38 -4.01
CA THR A 29 -10.73 8.32 -3.75
C THR A 29 -10.07 6.95 -3.60
N LEU A 30 -8.93 6.71 -4.26
CA LEU A 30 -8.17 5.46 -4.12
C LEU A 30 -7.68 5.28 -2.68
N PHE A 31 -7.12 6.32 -2.05
CA PHE A 31 -6.69 6.26 -0.65
C PHE A 31 -7.86 5.96 0.29
N ASP A 32 -9.02 6.58 0.06
CA ASP A 32 -10.22 6.32 0.86
C ASP A 32 -10.70 4.87 0.68
N GLN A 33 -10.66 4.34 -0.54
CA GLN A 33 -11.01 2.94 -0.82
C GLN A 33 -10.04 1.96 -0.16
N VAL A 34 -8.73 2.23 -0.19
CA VAL A 34 -7.73 1.37 0.48
C VAL A 34 -7.95 1.39 2.00
N LYS A 35 -8.18 2.57 2.59
CA LYS A 35 -8.49 2.68 4.03
C LYS A 35 -9.77 1.92 4.39
N GLU A 36 -10.82 2.02 3.58
CA GLU A 36 -12.08 1.31 3.83
C GLU A 36 -11.95 -0.20 3.63
N ALA A 37 -11.15 -0.67 2.67
CA ALA A 37 -10.85 -2.09 2.51
C ALA A 37 -10.10 -2.64 3.73
N ARG A 38 -9.14 -1.87 4.27
CA ARG A 38 -8.35 -2.25 5.45
C ARG A 38 -9.12 -2.17 6.77
N ARG A 39 -10.23 -1.42 6.83
CA ARG A 39 -10.99 -1.21 8.07
C ARG A 39 -11.62 -2.52 8.55
N ALA A 40 -11.41 -2.83 9.82
CA ALA A 40 -12.17 -3.84 10.55
C ALA A 40 -12.96 -3.18 11.68
N ASP A 41 -14.15 -3.70 11.96
CA ASP A 41 -14.92 -3.29 13.12
C ASP A 41 -14.28 -3.85 14.40
N PRO A 42 -14.28 -3.10 15.51
CA PRO A 42 -13.68 -3.57 16.75
C PRO A 42 -14.39 -4.81 17.34
N ASP A 43 -13.60 -5.81 17.71
CA ASP A 43 -14.04 -7.09 18.28
C ASP A 43 -14.81 -6.97 19.61
N TYR A 44 -14.76 -5.80 20.27
CA TYR A 44 -15.43 -5.54 21.55
C TYR A 44 -16.85 -4.96 21.40
N LEU A 45 -17.33 -4.74 20.17
CA LEU A 45 -18.70 -4.28 19.95
C LEU A 45 -19.70 -5.37 20.34
N THR A 46 -20.41 -5.18 21.45
CA THR A 46 -21.55 -6.02 21.84
C THR A 46 -22.67 -5.85 20.82
N GLN A 47 -22.83 -6.82 19.93
CA GLN A 47 -24.01 -6.90 19.05
C GLN A 47 -25.23 -7.17 19.93
N GLY A 48 -26.18 -6.23 19.99
CA GLY A 48 -27.50 -6.46 20.59
C GLY A 48 -28.33 -7.47 19.78
N ASP A 49 -29.65 -7.45 19.94
CA ASP A 49 -30.57 -8.37 19.22
C ASP A 49 -30.59 -8.21 17.68
N TRP A 50 -29.84 -7.23 17.14
CA TRP A 50 -29.56 -7.07 15.72
C TRP A 50 -28.10 -7.44 15.45
N GLN A 51 -27.86 -8.71 15.11
CA GLN A 51 -26.54 -9.18 14.66
C GLN A 51 -26.29 -8.71 13.22
N THR A 52 -25.52 -7.65 13.06
CA THR A 52 -24.88 -7.31 11.78
C THR A 52 -23.49 -7.92 11.76
N ASP A 53 -23.09 -8.61 10.69
CA ASP A 53 -21.73 -9.14 10.56
C ASP A 53 -20.70 -8.01 10.78
N LEU A 54 -19.72 -8.23 11.67
CA LEU A 54 -18.62 -7.29 11.86
C LEU A 54 -17.82 -7.22 10.56
N LYS A 55 -17.55 -6.00 10.10
CA LYS A 55 -16.65 -5.81 8.96
C LYS A 55 -15.27 -6.35 9.33
N SER A 56 -14.74 -7.23 8.50
CA SER A 56 -13.34 -7.63 8.54
C SER A 56 -12.57 -6.93 7.41
N SER A 57 -11.26 -6.79 7.59
CA SER A 57 -10.38 -6.22 6.56
C SER A 57 -10.38 -7.09 5.31
N ASP A 58 -10.62 -6.47 4.16
CA ASP A 58 -10.46 -7.09 2.85
C ASP A 58 -9.03 -6.88 2.36
N TRP A 59 -8.15 -7.80 2.75
CA TRP A 59 -6.74 -7.77 2.35
C TRP A 59 -6.53 -8.01 0.86
N GLU A 60 -7.44 -8.70 0.18
CA GLU A 60 -7.32 -8.96 -1.26
C GLU A 60 -7.66 -7.72 -2.07
N GLN A 61 -8.72 -7.02 -1.68
CA GLN A 61 -9.04 -5.71 -2.23
C GLN A 61 -7.96 -4.68 -1.90
N THR A 62 -7.39 -4.71 -0.69
CA THR A 62 -6.27 -3.84 -0.31
C THR A 62 -5.06 -4.05 -1.22
N ILE A 63 -4.67 -5.32 -1.45
CA ILE A 63 -3.58 -5.66 -2.40
C ILE A 63 -3.90 -5.12 -3.79
N THR A 64 -5.10 -5.39 -4.29
CA THR A 64 -5.51 -5.00 -5.65
C THR A 64 -5.42 -3.49 -5.85
N LEU A 65 -6.04 -2.72 -4.94
CA LEU A 65 -6.07 -1.26 -5.02
C LEU A 65 -4.68 -0.64 -4.84
N ALA A 66 -3.90 -1.10 -3.86
CA ALA A 66 -2.57 -0.56 -3.61
C ALA A 66 -1.59 -0.90 -4.75
N ALA A 67 -1.66 -2.12 -5.28
CA ALA A 67 -0.86 -2.54 -6.43
C ALA A 67 -1.22 -1.73 -7.69
N GLN A 68 -2.50 -1.55 -7.98
CA GLN A 68 -2.94 -0.73 -9.11
C GLN A 68 -2.51 0.73 -8.95
N GLY A 69 -2.67 1.30 -7.75
CA GLY A 69 -2.20 2.65 -7.44
C GLY A 69 -0.70 2.81 -7.69
N LEU A 70 0.11 1.85 -7.23
CA LEU A 70 1.55 1.85 -7.48
C LEU A 70 1.92 1.69 -8.94
N ALA A 71 1.22 0.83 -9.70
CA ALA A 71 1.53 0.58 -11.10
C ALA A 71 1.11 1.74 -12.01
N GLU A 72 0.00 2.41 -11.72
CA GLU A 72 -0.68 3.29 -12.68
C GLU A 72 -0.75 4.76 -12.27
N GLN A 73 -0.74 5.09 -10.97
CA GLN A 73 -1.11 6.43 -10.48
C GLN A 73 0.00 7.13 -9.70
N SER A 74 0.63 6.45 -8.74
CA SER A 74 1.60 7.09 -7.85
C SER A 74 2.63 6.14 -7.25
N LYS A 75 3.89 6.59 -7.21
CA LYS A 75 4.94 6.01 -6.35
C LYS A 75 4.82 6.64 -4.96
N ASP A 76 3.83 6.19 -4.19
CA ASP A 76 3.56 6.70 -2.84
C ASP A 76 3.98 5.70 -1.76
N LEU A 77 4.74 6.15 -0.76
CA LEU A 77 5.23 5.30 0.33
C LEU A 77 4.11 4.69 1.19
N MET A 78 2.96 5.34 1.30
CA MET A 78 1.82 4.76 2.02
C MET A 78 1.16 3.64 1.24
N LEU A 79 1.11 3.73 -0.09
CA LEU A 79 0.65 2.60 -0.91
C LEU A 79 1.60 1.41 -0.79
N VAL A 80 2.92 1.66 -0.81
CA VAL A 80 3.94 0.62 -0.54
C VAL A 80 3.69 -0.02 0.82
N ALA A 81 3.38 0.79 1.83
CA ALA A 81 3.17 0.30 3.17
C ALA A 81 1.89 -0.53 3.30
N TRP A 82 0.76 -0.03 2.80
CA TRP A 82 -0.51 -0.77 2.79
C TRP A 82 -0.46 -2.05 1.96
N LEU A 83 0.24 -2.02 0.82
CA LEU A 83 0.48 -3.24 0.04
C LEU A 83 1.27 -4.25 0.89
N SER A 84 2.35 -3.82 1.54
CA SER A 84 3.21 -4.70 2.35
C SER A 84 2.46 -5.33 3.54
N GLU A 85 1.63 -4.55 4.25
CA GLU A 85 0.77 -5.05 5.33
C GLU A 85 -0.20 -6.12 4.80
N ALA A 86 -0.92 -5.83 3.72
CA ALA A 86 -1.90 -6.75 3.16
C ALA A 86 -1.26 -8.04 2.62
N LEU A 87 -0.07 -7.92 2.00
CA LEU A 87 0.74 -9.08 1.59
C LEU A 87 1.21 -9.90 2.80
N ALA A 88 1.57 -9.27 3.91
CA ALA A 88 1.91 -9.97 5.14
C ALA A 88 0.71 -10.77 5.68
N HIS A 89 -0.50 -10.20 5.66
CA HIS A 89 -1.71 -10.89 6.07
C HIS A 89 -2.08 -12.08 5.15
N LYS A 90 -1.94 -11.94 3.82
CA LYS A 90 -2.33 -12.99 2.87
C LYS A 90 -1.25 -14.04 2.62
N TYR A 91 0.01 -13.63 2.57
CA TYR A 91 1.14 -14.45 2.12
C TYR A 91 2.27 -14.56 3.15
N HIS A 92 2.06 -14.07 4.36
CA HIS A 92 2.96 -14.26 5.50
C HIS A 92 4.38 -13.78 5.16
N PHE A 93 5.42 -14.53 5.52
CA PHE A 93 6.82 -14.13 5.29
C PHE A 93 7.19 -13.93 3.81
N VAL A 94 6.54 -14.66 2.89
CA VAL A 94 6.78 -14.46 1.45
C VAL A 94 6.23 -13.10 1.02
N GLY A 95 5.05 -12.74 1.51
CA GLY A 95 4.45 -11.42 1.31
C GLY A 95 5.29 -10.29 1.89
N ILE A 96 5.80 -10.46 3.12
CA ILE A 96 6.70 -9.48 3.75
C ILE A 96 7.96 -9.27 2.91
N THR A 97 8.59 -10.35 2.45
CA THR A 97 9.80 -10.27 1.63
C THR A 97 9.54 -9.54 0.31
N PHE A 98 8.42 -9.85 -0.36
CA PHE A 98 8.04 -9.16 -1.60
C PHE A 98 7.73 -7.67 -1.37
N GLY A 99 6.96 -7.33 -0.33
CA GLY A 99 6.65 -5.94 0.03
C GLY A 99 7.90 -5.11 0.32
N LEU A 100 8.85 -5.65 1.09
CA LEU A 100 10.14 -4.98 1.34
C LEU A 100 10.98 -4.84 0.06
N THR A 101 10.89 -5.79 -0.86
CA THR A 101 11.57 -5.68 -2.17
C THR A 101 10.97 -4.56 -3.03
N VAL A 102 9.65 -4.41 -3.02
CA VAL A 102 8.96 -3.28 -3.67
C VAL A 102 9.41 -1.96 -3.03
N ALA A 103 9.41 -1.88 -1.70
CA ALA A 103 9.85 -0.69 -0.98
C ALA A 103 11.29 -0.29 -1.32
N GLU A 104 12.23 -1.25 -1.28
CA GLU A 104 13.62 -1.03 -1.65
C GLU A 104 13.74 -0.46 -3.07
N ARG A 105 13.08 -1.07 -4.05
CA ARG A 105 13.19 -0.65 -5.46
C ARG A 105 12.52 0.72 -5.71
N ILE A 106 11.40 1.00 -5.06
CA ILE A 106 10.74 2.31 -5.09
C ILE A 106 11.70 3.38 -4.54
N LEU A 107 12.25 3.14 -3.35
CA LEU A 107 13.16 4.09 -2.70
C LEU A 107 14.44 4.31 -3.52
N GLN A 108 15.02 3.25 -4.11
CA GLN A 108 16.23 3.39 -4.93
C GLN A 108 15.98 4.15 -6.24
N THR A 109 14.79 4.00 -6.84
CA THR A 109 14.51 4.50 -8.19
C THR A 109 13.88 5.88 -8.19
N PHE A 110 13.02 6.16 -7.21
CA PHE A 110 12.14 7.33 -7.22
C PHE A 110 12.38 8.25 -6.02
N TRP A 111 13.48 8.12 -5.29
CA TRP A 111 13.72 8.94 -4.10
C TRP A 111 13.53 10.44 -4.38
N ASP A 112 13.97 10.95 -5.51
CA ASP A 112 13.93 12.39 -5.74
C ASP A 112 12.51 12.95 -5.95
N ASP A 113 11.56 12.14 -6.43
CA ASP A 113 10.24 12.61 -6.87
C ASP A 113 9.03 11.80 -6.35
N LEU A 114 9.24 10.75 -5.55
CA LEU A 114 8.17 9.95 -4.94
C LEU A 114 7.35 10.73 -3.91
N TYR A 115 6.17 10.20 -3.56
CA TYR A 115 5.24 10.81 -2.61
C TYR A 115 5.32 10.17 -1.21
N PRO A 116 5.21 10.95 -0.12
CA PRO A 116 5.07 12.42 -0.08
C PRO A 116 6.30 13.16 -0.62
N SER A 117 6.07 14.37 -1.15
CA SER A 117 7.13 15.23 -1.72
C SER A 117 8.21 15.58 -0.69
N LEU A 118 9.43 15.87 -1.15
CA LEU A 118 10.52 16.38 -0.30
C LEU A 118 10.42 17.88 0.01
N GLU A 119 9.43 18.59 -0.53
CA GLU A 119 9.27 20.04 -0.35
C GLU A 119 9.24 20.46 1.13
N ASP A 120 8.59 19.66 1.98
CA ASP A 120 8.46 19.91 3.42
C ASP A 120 9.49 19.14 4.27
N GLY A 121 10.50 18.51 3.63
CA GLY A 121 11.55 17.73 4.30
C GLY A 121 11.38 16.22 4.16
N VAL A 122 12.12 15.47 4.98
CA VAL A 122 12.15 13.98 4.95
C VAL A 122 11.23 13.37 6.01
N GLU A 123 10.70 14.18 6.91
CA GLU A 123 9.95 13.78 8.09
C GLU A 123 8.67 13.02 7.71
N GLU A 124 7.95 13.47 6.69
CA GLU A 124 6.75 12.79 6.23
C GLU A 124 7.06 11.42 5.64
N ARG A 125 8.11 11.32 4.82
CA ARG A 125 8.56 10.05 4.27
C ARG A 125 9.03 9.10 5.37
N ALA A 126 9.77 9.61 6.35
CA ALA A 126 10.18 8.84 7.52
C ALA A 126 8.98 8.33 8.31
N ALA A 127 7.91 9.13 8.44
CA ALA A 127 6.68 8.69 9.09
C ALA A 127 5.97 7.56 8.32
N ARG A 128 5.91 7.61 6.98
CA ARG A 128 5.35 6.53 6.15
C ARG A 128 6.17 5.24 6.25
N LEU A 129 7.50 5.36 6.27
CA LEU A 129 8.41 4.21 6.44
C LEU A 129 8.40 3.66 7.87
N ALA A 130 8.18 4.49 8.89
CA ALA A 130 8.05 4.03 10.28
C ALA A 130 6.71 3.34 10.55
N TRP A 131 5.69 3.64 9.73
CA TRP A 131 4.42 2.93 9.76
C TRP A 131 4.54 1.51 9.16
N LEU A 132 5.37 1.34 8.13
CA LEU A 132 5.65 0.07 7.45
C LEU A 132 6.34 -0.93 8.39
#